data_AF-A0A670K412-F1
#
_entry.id   AF-A0A670K412-F1
#
_cell.length_a   1.000
_cell.length_b   1.000
_cell.length_c   1.000
_cell.angle_alpha   90.00
_cell.angle_beta   90.00
_cell.angle_gamma   90.00
#
_symmetry.space_group_name_H-M   'P 1'
#
loop_
_entity.id
_entity.type
_entity.pdbx_description
1 polymer ?
#
loop_
_entity_poly.entity_id
_entity_poly.type
_entity_poly.pdbx_seq_one_letter_code
_entity_poly.pdbx_strand_id
1 'polypeptide(L)'
;MDLSRIWHLAIVFCLTCVLVKVIQLHRRRQELLKVLSCFPGPPTHWLYGNISETTGPWIGKNWSLLYPFAFPLWFGNFSACLNITHPDYAKPLLARAGKKKKGIDIWLTGVHVHC
;
A
#
# COMPACT_ATOMS: atom_id res chain seq x y z
N MET A 1 -40.33 24.13 -0.30
CA MET A 1 -39.44 22.95 -0.41
C MET A 1 -38.87 22.69 0.97
N ASP A 2 -39.21 21.56 1.57
CA ASP A 2 -38.88 21.30 2.97
C ASP A 2 -37.38 21.04 3.14
N LEU A 3 -36.70 21.92 3.86
CA LEU A 3 -35.26 21.87 4.12
C LEU A 3 -34.84 20.52 4.72
N SER A 4 -35.70 19.90 5.54
CA SER A 4 -35.51 18.57 6.10
C SER A 4 -35.35 17.49 5.01
N ARG A 5 -36.18 17.52 3.95
CA ARG A 5 -36.10 16.54 2.86
C ARG A 5 -34.79 16.65 2.08
N ILE A 6 -34.33 17.88 1.86
CA ILE A 6 -33.05 18.14 1.18
C ILE A 6 -31.87 17.61 2.00
N TRP A 7 -31.86 17.84 3.32
CA TRP A 7 -30.83 17.31 4.21
C TRP A 7 -30.81 15.78 4.25
N HIS A 8 -31.98 15.14 4.34
CA HIS A 8 -32.06 13.68 4.30
C HIS A 8 -31.48 13.12 2.99
N LEU A 9 -31.83 13.71 1.85
CA LEU A 9 -31.28 13.29 0.54
C LEU A 9 -29.76 13.52 0.47
N ALA A 10 -29.26 14.65 0.99
CA ALA A 10 -27.84 14.96 1.02
C ALA A 10 -27.06 13.96 1.89
N ILE A 11 -27.58 13.59 3.07
CA ILE A 11 -26.96 12.61 3.97
C ILE A 11 -26.92 11.23 3.31
N VAL A 12 -28.04 10.78 2.72
CA VAL A 12 -28.11 9.47 2.04
C VAL A 12 -27.16 9.42 0.84
N PHE A 13 -27.11 10.49 0.06
CA PHE A 13 -26.19 10.60 -1.07
C PHE A 13 -24.73 10.59 -0.61
N CYS A 14 -24.39 11.35 0.43
CA CYS A 14 -23.05 11.37 1.01
C CYS A 14 -22.64 9.99 1.53
N LEU A 15 -23.52 9.33 2.29
CA LEU A 15 -23.29 7.99 2.83
C LEU A 15 -23.03 6.97 1.71
N THR A 16 -23.81 7.05 0.62
CA THR A 16 -23.65 6.16 -0.53
C THR A 16 -22.33 6.41 -1.24
N CYS A 17 -21.95 7.68 -1.46
CA CYS A 17 -20.65 8.05 -2.03
C CYS A 17 -19.48 7.54 -1.19
N VAL A 18 -19.55 7.68 0.14
CA VAL A 18 -18.54 7.16 1.07
C VAL A 18 -18.45 5.64 0.99
N LEU A 19 -19.58 4.93 1.01
CA LEU A 19 -19.62 3.47 0.89
C LEU A 19 -18.97 2.99 -0.42
N VAL A 20 -19.29 3.62 -1.55
CA VAL A 20 -18.68 3.27 -2.84
C VAL A 20 -17.16 3.44 -2.80
N LYS A 21 -16.66 4.56 -2.23
CA LYS A 21 -15.23 4.81 -2.08
C LYS A 21 -14.56 3.77 -1.18
N VAL A 22 -15.18 3.43 -0.06
CA VAL A 22 -14.69 2.41 0.88
C VAL A 22 -14.61 1.05 0.21
N ILE A 23 -15.62 0.65 -0.56
CA ILE A 23 -15.63 -0.62 -1.31
C ILE A 23 -14.51 -0.64 -2.38
N GLN A 24 -14.35 0.44 -3.15
CA GLN A 24 -13.29 0.56 -4.14
C GLN A 24 -11.90 0.41 -3.49
N LEU A 25 -11.71 1.08 -2.36
CA LEU A 25 -10.47 1.05 -1.61
C LEU A 25 -10.19 -0.34 -1.02
N HIS A 26 -11.22 -1.02 -0.50
CA HIS A 26 -11.10 -2.40 -0.03
C HIS A 26 -10.73 -3.39 -1.14
N ARG A 27 -11.37 -3.30 -2.31
CA ARG A 27 -11.02 -4.14 -3.45
C ARG A 27 -9.57 -3.91 -3.86
N ARG A 28 -9.15 -2.65 -3.95
CA ARG A 28 -7.78 -2.30 -4.32
C ARG A 28 -6.75 -2.82 -3.31
N ARG A 29 -7.04 -2.71 -2.01
CA ARG A 29 -6.22 -3.28 -0.94
C ARG A 29 -6.10 -4.80 -1.07
N GLN A 30 -7.18 -5.50 -1.39
CA GLN A 30 -7.12 -6.95 -1.59
C GLN A 30 -6.25 -7.34 -2.78
N GLU A 31 -6.32 -6.61 -3.89
CA GLU A 31 -5.41 -6.83 -5.03
C GLU A 31 -3.94 -6.62 -4.63
N LEU A 32 -3.67 -5.58 -3.84
CA LEU A 32 -2.32 -5.31 -3.33
C LEU A 32 -1.84 -6.44 -2.41
N LEU A 33 -2.69 -6.91 -1.50
CA LEU A 33 -2.39 -8.06 -0.61
C LEU A 33 -2.12 -9.33 -1.41
N LYS A 34 -2.88 -9.61 -2.47
CA LYS A 34 -2.64 -10.77 -3.34
C LYS A 34 -1.26 -10.69 -3.99
N VAL A 35 -0.91 -9.55 -4.58
CA VAL A 35 0.42 -9.35 -5.19
C VAL A 35 1.54 -9.47 -4.16
N LEU A 36 1.34 -8.93 -2.96
CA LEU A 36 2.34 -8.96 -1.90
C LEU A 36 2.41 -10.30 -1.17
N SER A 37 1.37 -11.13 -1.24
CA SER A 37 1.36 -12.48 -0.63
C SER A 37 2.39 -13.42 -1.27
N CYS A 38 2.84 -13.13 -2.49
CA CYS A 38 3.94 -13.84 -3.13
C CYS A 38 5.30 -13.57 -2.48
N PHE A 39 5.42 -12.52 -1.67
CA PHE A 39 6.65 -12.15 -0.99
C PHE A 39 6.55 -12.49 0.50
N PRO A 40 7.52 -13.24 1.05
CA PRO A 40 7.59 -13.44 2.49
C PRO A 40 7.81 -12.09 3.17
N GLY A 41 7.07 -11.83 4.23
CA GLY A 41 7.09 -10.52 4.88
C GLY A 41 6.74 -10.56 6.35
N PRO A 42 7.11 -9.49 7.08
CA PRO A 42 6.82 -9.33 8.49
C PRO A 42 5.30 -9.32 8.75
N PRO A 43 4.85 -9.76 9.94
CA PRO A 43 3.44 -9.68 10.31
C PRO A 43 3.00 -8.21 10.34
N THR A 44 2.00 -7.88 9.52
CA THR A 44 1.50 -6.51 9.40
C THR A 44 0.28 -6.29 10.28
N HIS A 45 0.31 -5.22 11.08
CA HIS A 45 -0.85 -4.81 11.85
C HIS A 45 -1.98 -4.33 10.93
N TRP A 46 -3.22 -4.74 11.22
CA TRP A 46 -4.38 -4.50 10.35
C TRP A 46 -4.72 -3.03 10.10
N LEU A 47 -4.27 -2.11 10.97
CA LEU A 47 -4.55 -0.66 10.87
C LEU A 47 -3.29 0.17 10.57
N TYR A 48 -2.16 -0.18 11.20
CA TYR A 48 -0.92 0.60 11.18
C TYR A 48 0.13 0.05 10.22
N GLY A 49 -0.13 -1.11 9.61
CA GLY A 49 0.84 -1.77 8.75
C GLY A 49 2.07 -2.22 9.55
N ASN A 50 3.26 -2.01 8.98
CA ASN A 50 4.53 -2.34 9.63
C ASN A 50 5.46 -1.13 9.80
N ILE A 51 4.97 0.10 9.57
CA ILE A 51 5.75 1.34 9.76
C ILE A 51 6.26 1.46 11.20
N SER A 52 5.43 1.11 12.18
CA SER A 52 5.78 1.27 13.60
C SER A 52 7.06 0.50 13.94
N GLU A 53 7.24 -0.68 13.35
CA GLU A 53 8.44 -1.48 13.53
C GLU A 53 9.58 -1.01 12.62
N THR A 54 9.30 -0.45 11.44
CA THR A 54 10.35 0.02 10.51
C THR A 54 10.88 1.43 10.74
N THR A 55 10.26 2.23 11.59
CA THR A 55 10.71 3.61 11.90
C THR A 55 11.94 3.62 12.84
N GLY A 56 12.27 2.48 13.45
CA GLY A 56 13.48 2.32 14.26
C GLY A 56 14.74 2.21 13.38
N PRO A 57 15.83 2.96 13.69
CA PRO A 57 17.06 2.94 12.89
C PRO A 57 17.63 1.52 12.64
N TRP A 58 17.45 0.60 13.60
CA TRP A 58 18.06 -0.74 13.57
C TRP A 58 17.14 -1.85 13.05
N ILE A 59 15.82 -1.63 13.05
CA ILE A 59 14.85 -2.70 12.80
C ILE A 59 14.72 -3.00 11.29
N GLY A 60 14.78 -1.96 10.44
CA GLY A 60 14.80 -2.15 8.98
C GLY A 60 15.97 -3.02 8.50
N LYS A 61 17.11 -2.97 9.19
CA LYS A 61 18.30 -3.78 8.91
C LYS A 61 18.06 -5.26 9.22
N ASN A 62 17.40 -5.58 10.34
CA ASN A 62 17.11 -6.96 10.73
C ASN A 62 16.17 -7.64 9.72
N TRP A 63 15.16 -6.93 9.21
CA TRP A 63 14.27 -7.46 8.18
C TRP A 63 15.00 -7.75 6.86
N SER A 64 15.96 -6.92 6.47
CA SER A 64 16.78 -7.18 5.28
C SER A 64 17.66 -8.44 5.40
N LEU A 65 18.01 -8.83 6.63
CA LEU A 65 18.74 -10.07 6.93
C LEU A 65 17.80 -11.29 6.87
N LEU A 66 16.58 -11.15 7.38
CA LEU A 66 15.55 -12.20 7.38
C LEU A 66 14.94 -12.44 5.98
N TYR A 67 14.81 -11.39 5.18
CA TYR A 67 14.21 -11.42 3.84
C TYR A 67 15.18 -10.79 2.81
N PRO A 68 16.19 -11.55 2.34
CA PRO A 68 17.29 -11.02 1.54
C PRO A 68 16.92 -10.66 0.10
N PHE A 69 15.76 -11.10 -0.40
CA PHE A 69 15.33 -10.86 -1.78
C PHE A 69 14.46 -9.62 -1.92
N ALA A 70 13.23 -9.69 -1.40
CA ALA A 70 12.29 -8.60 -1.36
C ALA A 70 11.28 -8.82 -0.24
N PHE A 71 10.80 -7.76 0.37
CA PHE A 71 9.76 -7.82 1.40
C PHE A 71 8.80 -6.63 1.30
N PRO A 72 7.50 -6.85 1.55
CA PRO A 72 6.52 -5.79 1.57
C PRO A 72 6.61 -4.96 2.86
N LEU A 73 6.57 -3.64 2.71
CA LEU A 73 6.50 -2.63 3.76
C LEU A 73 5.17 -1.91 3.66
N TRP A 74 4.34 -2.05 4.67
CA TRP A 74 3.00 -1.46 4.67
C TRP A 74 3.02 -0.09 5.33
N PHE A 75 2.66 0.92 4.54
CA PHE A 75 2.47 2.29 4.99
C PHE A 75 0.99 2.53 5.35
N GLY A 76 0.62 2.18 6.58
CA GLY A 76 -0.77 2.16 7.01
C GLY A 76 -1.56 1.08 6.28
N ASN A 77 -2.85 1.35 5.99
CA ASN A 77 -3.76 0.33 5.48
C ASN A 77 -3.90 0.27 3.95
N PHE A 78 -3.51 1.33 3.25
CA PHE A 78 -3.81 1.51 1.82
C PHE A 78 -2.58 1.69 0.93
N SER A 79 -1.43 2.00 1.52
CA SER A 79 -0.17 2.15 0.78
C SER A 79 0.79 1.04 1.21
N ALA A 80 1.47 0.44 0.25
CA ALA A 80 2.51 -0.54 0.54
C ALA A 80 3.66 -0.37 -0.43
N CYS A 81 4.85 -0.77 0.01
CA CYS A 81 6.07 -0.63 -0.75
C CYS A 81 6.79 -1.95 -0.78
N LEU A 82 7.24 -2.37 -1.94
CA LEU A 82 8.08 -3.54 -2.04
C LEU A 82 9.53 -3.08 -1.92
N ASN A 83 10.16 -3.35 -0.78
CA ASN A 83 11.60 -3.15 -0.66
C ASN A 83 12.30 -4.33 -1.35
N ILE A 84 13.22 -4.02 -2.26
CA ILE A 84 13.96 -5.01 -3.03
C ILE A 84 15.43 -4.84 -2.68
N THR A 85 15.99 -5.82 -1.98
CA THR A 85 17.38 -5.76 -1.51
C THR A 85 18.34 -6.35 -2.56
N HIS A 86 17.86 -7.25 -3.43
CA HIS A 86 18.71 -7.94 -4.39
C HIS A 86 18.79 -7.20 -5.75
N PRO A 87 19.99 -6.87 -6.26
CA PRO A 87 20.16 -6.07 -7.47
C PRO A 87 19.61 -6.76 -8.74
N ASP A 88 19.70 -8.09 -8.82
CA ASP A 88 19.17 -8.81 -9.99
C ASP A 88 17.64 -8.83 -10.06
N TYR A 89 16.96 -8.61 -8.93
CA TYR A 89 15.51 -8.44 -8.88
C TYR A 89 15.11 -6.98 -9.17
N ALA A 90 15.94 -6.02 -8.75
CA ALA A 90 15.70 -4.60 -8.97
C ALA A 90 15.83 -4.20 -10.46
N LYS A 91 16.86 -4.71 -11.16
CA LYS A 91 17.15 -4.40 -12.57
C LYS A 91 15.93 -4.54 -13.51
N PRO A 92 15.23 -5.68 -13.58
CA PRO A 92 14.08 -5.83 -14.49
C PRO A 92 12.88 -4.98 -14.08
N LEU A 93 12.70 -4.71 -12.79
CA LEU A 93 11.60 -3.87 -12.28
C LEU A 93 11.86 -2.39 -12.59
N LEU A 94 13.08 -1.90 -12.38
CA LEU A 94 13.53 -0.56 -12.78
C LEU A 94 13.44 -0.37 -14.29
N ALA A 95 13.88 -1.36 -15.07
CA ALA A 95 13.80 -1.33 -16.54
C ALA A 95 12.35 -1.28 -17.04
N ARG A 96 11.40 -1.99 -16.39
CA ARG A 96 9.97 -1.91 -16.72
C ARG A 96 9.33 -0.59 -16.29
N ALA A 97 9.72 -0.06 -15.14
CA ALA A 97 9.10 1.09 -14.52
C ALA A 97 9.58 2.44 -15.07
N GLY A 98 10.60 2.45 -15.95
CA GLY A 98 10.95 3.63 -16.76
C GLY A 98 9.77 4.24 -17.53
N LYS A 99 8.65 3.52 -17.66
CA LYS A 99 7.34 4.09 -17.98
C LYS A 99 6.58 4.41 -16.69
N LYS A 100 6.72 5.64 -16.16
CA LYS A 100 5.96 6.14 -15.00
C LYS A 100 4.48 5.77 -15.13
N LYS A 101 4.01 4.77 -14.37
CA LYS A 101 2.58 4.50 -14.23
C LYS A 101 2.08 5.32 -13.05
N LYS A 102 1.02 6.10 -13.26
CA LYS A 102 0.34 6.85 -12.18
C LYS A 102 0.03 5.88 -11.02
N GLY A 103 0.71 6.04 -9.88
CA GLY A 103 0.53 5.22 -8.67
C GLY A 103 1.71 4.31 -8.27
N ILE A 104 2.83 4.29 -9.00
CA ILE A 104 4.04 3.55 -8.59
C ILE A 104 5.24 4.48 -8.66
N ASP A 105 5.72 4.92 -7.50
CA ASP A 105 6.92 5.76 -7.36
C ASP A 105 8.08 4.88 -6.88
N ILE A 106 9.15 4.79 -7.65
CA ILE A 106 10.32 3.97 -7.30
C ILE A 106 11.40 4.88 -6.75
N TRP A 107 11.74 4.68 -5.48
CA TRP A 107 12.92 5.29 -4.88
C TRP A 107 14.07 4.28 -4.93
N LEU A 108 15.31 4.77 -4.88
CA LEU A 108 16.54 3.96 -4.96
C LEU A 108 16.63 2.84 -3.89
N THR A 109 15.72 2.84 -2.92
CA THR A 109 15.59 1.88 -1.82
C THR A 109 14.25 1.12 -1.80
N GLY A 110 13.41 1.19 -2.84
CA GLY A 110 12.16 0.41 -2.89
C GLY A 110 11.09 0.91 -3.86
N VAL A 111 10.14 0.05 -4.20
CA VAL A 111 8.98 0.36 -5.05
C VAL A 111 7.83 0.82 -4.17
N HIS A 112 7.47 2.10 -4.21
CA HIS A 112 6.35 2.68 -3.47
C HIS A 112 5.06 2.57 -4.31
N VAL A 113 4.11 1.74 -3.87
CA VAL A 113 2.79 1.64 -4.53
C VAL A 113 1.83 2.57 -3.79
N HIS A 114 1.48 3.68 -4.43
CA HIS A 114 0.44 4.60 -3.99
C HIS A 114 -0.93 4.13 -4.48
N CYS A 115 -1.91 4.17 -3.58
CA CYS A 115 -3.33 3.99 -3.88
C CYS A 115 -3.98 5.36 -4.12
#